data_AF-A0A2K6R8L3-F1
#
_entry.id   AF-A0A2K6R8L3-F1
#
_cell.length_a   1.000
_cell.length_b   1.000
_cell.length_c   1.000
_cell.angle_alpha   90.00
_cell.angle_beta   90.00
_cell.angle_gamma   90.00
#
_symmetry.space_group_name_H-M   'P 1'
#
loop_
_entity.id
_entity.type
_entity.pdbx_description
1 polymer ?
#
loop_
_entity_poly.entity_id
_entity_poly.type
_entity_poly.pdbx_seq_one_letter_code
_entity_poly.pdbx_strand_id
1 'polypeptide(L)'
;MYTNQAKQCLKISAYLQSHSPDRPALCEKQPTKAIELLQEFSDQHQENAVEIKLTMAQSIEELKQKPGMVSALATMYSHKEDINSTTDVFTQAIRWYQNHQPKSPAHLSLIREAANFKLKYGQEEEAISDLEQLWKQNPKDIHTLAQLISAYSLVDPEKGKALSKHLPSSDSMSLKVDVEALENSPGATYIWKGGKVTRDSQPKEQGKGDLKKKKKGKLPKNYDPKVTPDPERWLPMRECSFYLGKKER
;
A
#
# COMPACT_ATOMS: atom_id res chain seq x y z
N MET A 1 19.31 39.90 -16.87
CA MET A 1 19.58 39.87 -18.33
C MET A 1 19.81 38.43 -18.80
N TYR A 2 18.76 37.66 -19.10
CA TYR A 2 18.86 36.23 -19.48
C TYR A 2 17.83 35.83 -20.56
N THR A 3 17.49 36.74 -21.48
CA THR A 3 16.32 36.58 -22.36
C THR A 3 16.57 35.76 -23.63
N ASN A 4 17.83 35.51 -24.02
CA ASN A 4 18.16 34.84 -25.27
C ASN A 4 18.45 33.33 -25.14
N GLN A 5 18.77 32.85 -23.94
CA GLN A 5 19.11 31.44 -23.74
C GLN A 5 17.94 30.50 -23.99
N ALA A 6 16.71 30.89 -23.62
CA ALA A 6 15.52 30.06 -23.87
C ALA A 6 15.29 29.82 -25.38
N LYS A 7 15.51 30.85 -26.21
CA LYS A 7 15.40 30.73 -27.68
C LYS A 7 16.51 29.85 -28.26
N GLN A 8 17.71 29.94 -27.68
CA GLN A 8 18.86 29.14 -28.07
C GLN A 8 18.64 27.66 -27.71
N CYS A 9 18.15 27.38 -26.52
CA CYS A 9 17.73 26.06 -26.07
C CYS A 9 16.65 25.45 -26.96
N LEU A 10 15.61 26.21 -27.34
CA LEU A 10 14.57 25.73 -28.27
C LEU A 10 15.13 25.38 -29.67
N LYS A 11 16.09 26.17 -30.18
CA LYS A 11 16.76 25.85 -31.44
C LYS A 11 17.59 24.57 -31.35
N ILE A 12 18.32 24.41 -30.24
CA ILE A 12 19.13 23.22 -30.01
C ILE A 12 18.23 21.99 -29.82
N SER A 13 17.12 22.10 -29.09
CA SER A 13 16.19 20.99 -28.90
C SER A 13 15.51 20.59 -30.22
N ALA A 14 15.07 21.55 -31.03
CA ALA A 14 14.49 21.26 -32.35
C ALA A 14 15.50 20.57 -33.29
N TYR A 15 16.77 21.00 -33.27
CA TYR A 15 17.85 20.35 -34.01
C TYR A 15 18.10 18.92 -33.52
N LEU A 16 18.20 18.71 -32.21
CA LEU A 16 18.40 17.39 -31.61
C LEU A 16 17.23 16.44 -31.90
N GLN A 17 16.00 16.95 -31.94
CA GLN A 17 14.82 16.14 -32.24
C GLN A 17 14.72 15.76 -33.72
N SER A 18 15.25 16.60 -34.61
CA SER A 18 15.39 16.24 -36.04
C SER A 18 16.45 15.16 -36.30
N HIS A 19 17.45 15.03 -35.41
CA HIS A 19 18.54 14.05 -35.52
C HIS A 19 18.34 12.79 -34.68
N SER A 20 17.49 12.86 -33.66
CA SER A 20 17.22 11.75 -32.72
C SER A 20 15.79 11.90 -32.18
N PRO A 21 14.80 11.23 -32.79
CA PRO A 21 13.39 11.34 -32.38
C PRO A 21 13.14 10.76 -30.99
N ASP A 22 14.04 9.92 -30.47
CA ASP A 22 13.90 9.21 -29.19
C ASP A 22 14.20 10.06 -27.93
N ARG A 23 14.29 11.39 -28.04
CA ARG A 23 14.48 12.28 -26.88
C ARG A 23 13.43 13.40 -26.81
N PRO A 24 12.77 13.60 -25.65
CA PRO A 24 11.78 14.65 -25.49
C PRO A 24 12.43 16.04 -25.38
N ALA A 25 11.92 17.02 -26.12
CA ALA A 25 12.35 18.41 -26.01
C ALA A 25 11.78 19.09 -24.75
N LEU A 26 12.59 19.19 -23.71
CA LEU A 26 12.20 19.71 -22.38
C LEU A 26 12.29 21.24 -22.21
N CYS A 27 12.60 22.01 -23.27
CA CYS A 27 12.81 23.46 -23.16
C CYS A 27 11.51 24.28 -23.29
N GLU A 28 10.48 23.89 -22.55
CA GLU A 28 9.20 24.60 -22.45
C GLU A 28 9.19 25.55 -21.23
N LYS A 29 8.64 26.76 -21.38
CA LYS A 29 8.52 27.73 -20.29
C LYS A 29 7.30 27.49 -19.40
N GLN A 30 6.34 26.71 -19.88
CA GLN A 30 5.10 26.41 -19.15
C GLN A 30 5.16 24.97 -18.63
N PRO A 31 5.09 24.76 -17.29
CA PRO A 31 5.19 23.41 -16.72
C PRO A 31 4.06 22.50 -17.18
N THR A 32 2.87 23.04 -17.46
CA THR A 32 1.71 22.27 -17.95
C THR A 32 1.94 21.69 -19.34
N LYS A 33 2.46 22.50 -20.28
CA LYS A 33 2.79 22.04 -21.64
C LYS A 33 3.96 21.06 -21.66
N ALA A 34 4.95 21.28 -20.78
CA ALA A 34 6.05 20.32 -20.62
C ALA A 34 5.54 18.96 -20.15
N ILE A 35 4.59 18.93 -19.20
CA ILE A 35 3.96 17.69 -18.72
C ILE A 35 3.15 17.01 -19.83
N GLU A 36 2.37 17.76 -20.61
CA GLU A 36 1.61 17.20 -21.75
C GLU A 36 2.52 16.57 -22.81
N LEU A 37 3.60 17.25 -23.17
CA LEU A 37 4.58 16.72 -24.13
C LEU A 37 5.30 15.47 -23.61
N LEU A 38 5.64 15.43 -22.31
CA LEU A 38 6.25 14.26 -21.68
C LEU A 38 5.25 13.09 -21.58
N GLN A 39 3.97 13.36 -21.36
CA GLN A 39 2.91 12.36 -21.37
C GLN A 39 2.78 11.72 -22.75
N GLU A 40 2.66 12.54 -23.80
CA GLU A 40 2.55 12.08 -25.18
C GLU A 40 3.79 11.31 -25.63
N PHE A 41 4.98 11.76 -25.23
CA PHE A 41 6.23 11.07 -25.50
C PHE A 41 6.35 9.73 -24.75
N SER A 42 5.86 9.66 -23.51
CA SER A 42 5.81 8.40 -22.75
C SER A 42 4.89 7.36 -23.36
N ASP A 43 3.77 7.78 -23.96
CA ASP A 43 2.81 6.87 -24.59
C ASP A 43 3.36 6.29 -25.91
N GLN A 44 4.25 7.04 -26.58
CA GLN A 44 4.92 6.62 -27.82
C GLN A 44 6.16 5.75 -27.56
N HIS A 45 6.88 5.98 -26.46
CA HIS A 45 8.16 5.30 -26.14
C HIS A 45 8.10 4.55 -24.81
N GLN A 46 7.54 3.34 -24.84
CA GLN A 46 7.38 2.49 -23.65
C GLN A 46 8.69 2.13 -22.95
N GLU A 47 9.81 2.05 -23.69
CA GLU A 47 11.14 1.72 -23.16
C GLU A 47 11.68 2.83 -22.23
N ASN A 48 11.39 4.10 -22.54
CA ASN A 48 11.83 5.26 -21.75
C ASN A 48 10.74 5.75 -20.77
N ALA A 49 9.56 5.13 -20.80
CA ALA A 49 8.39 5.59 -20.04
C ALA A 49 8.66 5.71 -18.53
N VAL A 50 9.48 4.82 -17.94
CA VAL A 50 9.83 4.88 -16.51
C VAL A 50 10.63 6.14 -16.19
N GLU A 51 11.62 6.48 -17.02
CA GLU A 51 12.47 7.65 -16.82
C GLU A 51 11.72 8.97 -17.08
N ILE A 52 10.85 8.98 -18.09
CA ILE A 52 9.98 10.12 -18.39
C ILE A 52 9.00 10.35 -17.24
N LYS A 53 8.33 9.29 -16.74
CA LYS A 53 7.39 9.37 -15.60
C LYS A 53 8.09 9.81 -14.31
N LEU A 54 9.32 9.35 -14.06
CA LEU A 54 10.14 9.82 -12.94
C LEU A 54 10.39 11.33 -13.04
N THR A 55 10.80 11.81 -14.21
CA THR A 55 11.09 13.23 -14.46
C THR A 55 9.83 14.09 -14.30
N MET A 56 8.69 13.60 -14.79
CA MET A 56 7.39 14.26 -14.58
C MET A 56 7.02 14.34 -13.10
N ALA A 57 7.15 13.23 -12.35
CA ALA A 57 6.85 13.19 -10.92
C ALA A 57 7.74 14.15 -10.11
N GLN A 58 9.03 14.28 -10.46
CA GLN A 58 9.95 15.25 -9.87
C GLN A 58 9.63 16.71 -10.24
N SER A 59 8.92 16.96 -11.33
CA SER A 59 8.63 18.33 -11.78
C SER A 59 7.46 18.97 -11.01
N ILE A 60 6.63 18.16 -10.33
CA ILE A 60 5.44 18.65 -9.63
C ILE A 60 5.77 18.97 -8.16
N GLU A 61 6.32 20.17 -7.92
CA GLU A 61 6.76 20.66 -6.61
C GLU A 61 5.69 20.53 -5.51
N GLU A 62 4.42 20.83 -5.86
CA GLU A 62 3.30 20.84 -4.91
C GLU A 62 2.93 19.44 -4.38
N LEU A 63 3.24 18.39 -5.14
CA LEU A 63 2.88 17.01 -4.79
C LEU A 63 4.05 16.20 -4.24
N LYS A 64 5.30 16.67 -4.39
CA LYS A 64 6.51 15.97 -3.90
C LYS A 64 6.41 15.49 -2.47
N GLN A 65 5.78 16.29 -1.63
CA GLN A 65 5.72 16.07 -0.18
C GLN A 65 4.51 15.22 0.26
N LYS A 66 3.62 14.85 -0.67
CA LYS A 66 2.53 13.93 -0.36
C LYS A 66 3.09 12.51 -0.22
N PRO A 67 2.68 11.74 0.80
CA PRO A 67 3.25 10.43 1.09
C PRO A 67 3.00 9.44 -0.05
N GLY A 68 1.90 9.58 -0.79
CA GLY A 68 1.64 8.79 -2.00
C GLY A 68 2.64 9.06 -3.13
N MET A 69 3.08 10.32 -3.31
CA MET A 69 4.10 10.67 -4.29
C MET A 69 5.47 10.16 -3.87
N VAL A 70 5.82 10.31 -2.58
CA VAL A 70 7.07 9.77 -2.02
C VAL A 70 7.14 8.25 -2.21
N SER A 71 6.06 7.53 -1.96
CA SER A 71 5.98 6.08 -2.19
C SER A 71 6.17 5.71 -3.67
N ALA A 72 5.56 6.46 -4.59
CA ALA A 72 5.74 6.24 -6.03
C ALA A 72 7.19 6.50 -6.46
N LEU A 73 7.79 7.61 -6.01
CA LEU A 73 9.20 7.94 -6.27
C LEU A 73 10.13 6.86 -5.72
N ALA A 74 9.95 6.44 -4.46
CA ALA A 74 10.74 5.38 -3.85
C ALA A 74 10.66 4.05 -4.62
N THR A 75 9.48 3.70 -5.12
CA THR A 75 9.28 2.50 -5.93
C THR A 75 10.00 2.60 -7.28
N MET A 76 9.92 3.76 -7.95
CA MET A 76 10.61 3.98 -9.23
C MET A 76 12.12 3.96 -9.07
N TYR A 77 12.67 4.61 -8.04
CA TYR A 77 14.10 4.60 -7.77
C TYR A 77 14.60 3.22 -7.32
N SER A 78 13.81 2.47 -6.55
CA SER A 78 14.12 1.07 -6.21
C SER A 78 14.23 0.20 -7.46
N HIS A 79 13.36 0.41 -8.46
CA HIS A 79 13.46 -0.29 -9.75
C HIS A 79 14.72 0.09 -10.55
N LYS A 80 15.24 1.30 -10.37
CA LYS A 80 16.52 1.73 -10.95
C LYS A 80 17.73 1.36 -10.08
N GLU A 81 17.52 0.63 -8.98
CA GLU A 81 18.53 0.28 -7.97
C GLU A 81 19.25 1.51 -7.38
N ASP A 82 18.61 2.69 -7.44
CA ASP A 82 19.17 3.93 -6.91
C ASP A 82 18.72 4.16 -5.47
N ILE A 83 19.48 3.56 -4.56
CA ILE A 83 19.23 3.58 -3.12
C ILE A 83 19.42 5.00 -2.57
N ASN A 84 20.46 5.70 -3.02
CA ASN A 84 20.82 7.03 -2.53
C ASN A 84 19.72 8.04 -2.85
N SER A 85 19.25 8.07 -4.10
CA SER A 85 18.14 8.96 -4.48
C SER A 85 16.86 8.65 -3.70
N THR A 86 16.59 7.37 -3.41
CA THR A 86 15.43 6.99 -2.59
C THR A 86 15.56 7.52 -1.16
N THR A 87 16.73 7.36 -0.54
CA THR A 87 17.02 7.87 0.80
C THR A 87 16.92 9.40 0.85
N ASP A 88 17.36 10.10 -0.20
CA ASP A 88 17.22 11.56 -0.31
C ASP A 88 15.76 11.99 -0.38
N VAL A 89 14.92 11.30 -1.18
CA VAL A 89 13.48 11.58 -1.24
C VAL A 89 12.83 11.41 0.13
N PHE A 90 13.13 10.32 0.84
CA PHE A 90 12.63 10.12 2.21
C PHE A 90 13.11 11.22 3.15
N THR A 91 14.38 11.58 3.11
CA THR A 91 14.97 12.62 3.97
C THR A 91 14.33 13.99 3.73
N GLN A 92 14.12 14.36 2.46
CA GLN A 92 13.44 15.61 2.09
C GLN A 92 12.00 15.63 2.60
N ALA A 93 11.27 14.53 2.41
CA ALA A 93 9.89 14.42 2.87
C ALA A 93 9.79 14.46 4.40
N ILE A 94 10.67 13.76 5.12
CA ILE A 94 10.75 13.77 6.59
C ILE A 94 11.01 15.20 7.08
N ARG A 95 12.00 15.91 6.50
CA ARG A 95 12.30 17.32 6.86
C ARG A 95 11.11 18.24 6.61
N TRP A 96 10.42 18.09 5.48
CA TRP A 96 9.23 18.88 5.19
C TRP A 96 8.14 18.67 6.25
N TYR A 97 7.86 17.41 6.60
CA TYR A 97 6.87 17.07 7.62
C TYR A 97 7.28 17.56 9.02
N GLN A 98 8.56 17.55 9.37
CA GLN A 98 9.05 18.11 10.64
C GLN A 98 8.73 19.60 10.76
N ASN A 99 8.88 20.35 9.67
CA ASN A 99 8.66 21.81 9.66
C ASN A 99 7.17 22.20 9.64
N HIS A 100 6.33 21.41 8.97
CA HIS A 100 4.91 21.75 8.79
C HIS A 100 3.99 21.06 9.79
N GLN A 101 4.21 19.77 10.06
CA GLN A 101 3.32 18.93 10.87
C GLN A 101 4.11 17.84 11.65
N PRO A 102 4.90 18.24 12.66
CA PRO A 102 5.67 17.30 13.46
C PRO A 102 4.73 16.35 14.21
N LYS A 103 5.17 15.09 14.37
CA LYS A 103 4.42 14.02 15.06
C LYS A 103 3.04 13.68 14.47
N SER A 104 2.74 14.17 13.25
CA SER A 104 1.54 13.74 12.53
C SER A 104 1.62 12.24 12.19
N PRO A 105 0.49 11.52 12.07
CA PRO A 105 0.50 10.10 11.74
C PRO A 105 1.16 9.83 10.38
N ALA A 106 1.03 10.76 9.42
CA ALA A 106 1.71 10.69 8.13
C ALA A 106 3.24 10.77 8.28
N HIS A 107 3.73 11.69 9.12
CA HIS A 107 5.15 11.82 9.42
C HIS A 107 5.71 10.55 10.09
N LEU A 108 5.01 10.00 11.08
CA LEU A 108 5.41 8.76 11.74
C LEU A 108 5.46 7.57 10.78
N SER A 109 4.45 7.47 9.90
CA SER A 109 4.38 6.40 8.90
C SER A 109 5.51 6.51 7.89
N LEU A 110 5.87 7.74 7.50
CA LEU A 110 6.98 8.03 6.61
C LEU A 110 8.33 7.65 7.22
N ILE A 111 8.58 7.99 8.49
CA ILE A 111 9.81 7.58 9.21
C ILE A 111 9.90 6.06 9.29
N ARG A 112 8.79 5.38 9.62
CA ARG A 112 8.76 3.91 9.67
C ARG A 112 9.10 3.29 8.32
N GLU A 113 8.54 3.81 7.24
CA GLU A 113 8.81 3.29 5.90
C GLU A 113 10.23 3.58 5.45
N ALA A 114 10.78 4.75 5.76
CA ALA A 114 12.17 5.09 5.50
C ALA A 114 13.13 4.15 6.26
N ALA A 115 12.85 3.87 7.54
CA ALA A 115 13.65 2.91 8.32
C ALA A 115 13.57 1.49 7.74
N ASN A 116 12.37 1.03 7.35
CA ASN A 116 12.21 -0.27 6.68
C ASN A 116 12.99 -0.35 5.36
N PHE A 117 13.00 0.74 4.59
CA PHE A 117 13.79 0.84 3.37
C PHE A 117 15.29 0.72 3.69
N LYS A 118 15.81 1.52 4.62
CA LYS A 118 17.22 1.50 5.03
C LYS A 118 17.67 0.12 5.54
N LEU A 119 16.84 -0.56 6.34
CA LEU A 119 17.13 -1.93 6.79
C LEU A 119 17.22 -2.94 5.64
N LYS A 120 16.43 -2.79 4.58
CA LYS A 120 16.47 -3.69 3.42
C LYS A 120 17.76 -3.57 2.61
N TYR A 121 18.37 -2.39 2.59
CA TYR A 121 19.55 -2.08 1.76
C TYR A 121 20.86 -1.98 2.56
N GLY A 122 20.88 -2.44 3.82
CA GLY A 122 22.11 -2.48 4.64
C GLY A 122 22.57 -1.13 5.18
N GLN A 123 21.62 -0.22 5.45
CA GLN A 123 21.87 1.06 6.13
C GLN A 123 21.35 1.01 7.57
N GLU A 124 21.86 0.07 8.38
CA GLU A 124 21.34 -0.24 9.70
C GLU A 124 21.52 0.91 10.69
N GLU A 125 22.65 1.61 10.67
CA GLU A 125 22.93 2.69 11.62
C GLU A 125 21.93 3.85 11.51
N GLU A 126 21.66 4.28 10.27
CA GLU A 126 20.66 5.33 10.02
C GLU A 126 19.24 4.84 10.35
N ALA A 127 18.93 3.59 10.03
CA ALA A 127 17.64 3.00 10.38
C ALA A 127 17.43 2.93 11.89
N ILE A 128 18.47 2.60 12.66
CA ILE A 128 18.44 2.60 14.13
C ILE A 128 18.13 4.02 14.64
N SER A 129 18.80 5.04 14.10
CA SER A 129 18.53 6.44 14.48
C SER A 129 17.07 6.83 14.24
N ASP A 130 16.52 6.48 13.07
CA ASP A 130 15.13 6.77 12.71
C ASP A 130 14.13 6.01 13.62
N LEU A 131 14.40 4.72 13.90
CA LEU A 131 13.58 3.89 14.78
C LEU A 131 13.65 4.31 16.25
N GLU A 132 14.81 4.75 16.74
CA GLU A 132 14.96 5.34 18.07
C GLU A 132 14.10 6.59 18.20
N GLN A 133 14.13 7.47 17.20
CA GLN A 133 13.29 8.67 17.18
C GLN A 133 11.80 8.30 17.22
N LEU A 134 11.40 7.26 16.49
CA LEU A 134 10.02 6.79 16.46
C LEU A 134 9.60 6.16 17.79
N TRP A 135 10.47 5.35 18.41
CA TRP A 135 10.22 4.74 19.71
C TRP A 135 10.14 5.77 20.85
N LYS A 136 11.01 6.79 20.86
CA LYS A 136 10.95 7.92 21.81
C LYS A 136 9.61 8.65 21.74
N GLN A 137 9.00 8.74 20.56
CA GLN A 137 7.69 9.36 20.38
C GLN A 137 6.55 8.44 20.82
N ASN A 138 6.64 7.13 20.56
CA ASN A 138 5.61 6.14 20.91
C ASN A 138 6.23 4.90 21.59
N PRO A 139 6.55 4.95 22.90
CA PRO A 139 7.14 3.81 23.61
C PRO A 139 6.22 2.58 23.74
N LYS A 140 4.92 2.76 23.47
CA LYS A 140 3.90 1.70 23.53
C LYS A 140 3.88 0.84 22.27
N ASP A 141 4.58 1.23 21.21
CA ASP A 141 4.59 0.50 19.96
C ASP A 141 5.57 -0.67 20.00
N ILE A 142 5.02 -1.86 20.23
CA ILE A 142 5.77 -3.12 20.32
C ILE A 142 6.43 -3.46 18.97
N HIS A 143 5.80 -3.12 17.84
CA HIS A 143 6.35 -3.43 16.52
C HIS A 143 7.64 -2.65 16.26
N THR A 144 7.64 -1.36 16.56
CA THR A 144 8.83 -0.52 16.44
C THR A 144 9.93 -0.99 17.38
N LEU A 145 9.59 -1.36 18.62
CA LEU A 145 10.56 -1.91 19.57
C LEU A 145 11.20 -3.20 19.06
N ALA A 146 10.39 -4.12 18.50
CA ALA A 146 10.89 -5.36 17.91
C ALA A 146 11.80 -5.10 16.70
N GLN A 147 11.42 -4.18 15.81
CA GLN A 147 12.26 -3.77 14.68
C GLN A 147 13.57 -3.14 15.13
N LEU A 148 13.53 -2.28 16.15
CA LEU A 148 14.71 -1.65 16.73
C LEU A 148 15.67 -2.67 17.34
N ILE A 149 15.15 -3.65 18.08
CA ILE A 149 15.95 -4.76 18.62
C ILE A 149 16.57 -5.60 17.49
N SER A 150 15.80 -5.90 16.44
CA SER A 150 16.31 -6.62 15.27
C SER A 150 17.45 -5.86 14.59
N ALA A 151 17.33 -4.54 14.44
CA ALA A 151 18.36 -3.70 13.85
C ALA A 151 19.62 -3.63 14.74
N TYR A 152 19.45 -3.44 16.05
CA TYR A 152 20.56 -3.49 17.00
C TYR A 152 21.25 -4.85 17.06
N SER A 153 20.55 -5.95 16.82
CA SER A 153 21.18 -7.27 16.78
C SER A 153 22.28 -7.38 15.72
N LEU A 154 22.23 -6.57 14.67
CA LEU A 154 23.23 -6.55 13.60
C LEU A 154 24.42 -5.62 13.93
N VAL A 155 24.17 -4.51 14.63
CA VAL A 155 25.18 -3.46 14.90
C VAL A 155 25.75 -3.53 16.33
N ASP A 156 24.89 -3.63 17.34
CA ASP A 156 25.26 -3.61 18.77
C ASP A 156 24.31 -4.52 19.59
N PRO A 157 24.70 -5.79 19.82
CA PRO A 157 23.84 -6.77 20.48
C PRO A 157 23.61 -6.45 21.97
N GLU A 158 24.51 -5.70 22.62
CA GLU A 158 24.38 -5.37 24.04
C GLU A 158 23.24 -4.36 24.26
N LYS A 159 23.10 -3.36 23.38
CA LYS A 159 21.95 -2.45 23.38
C LYS A 159 20.65 -3.16 23.06
N GLY A 160 20.67 -4.09 22.10
CA GLY A 160 19.51 -4.92 21.78
C GLY A 160 19.00 -5.71 23.00
N LYS A 161 19.90 -6.31 23.79
CA LYS A 161 19.56 -7.00 25.05
C LYS A 161 19.02 -6.07 26.13
N ALA A 162 19.48 -4.82 26.19
CA ALA A 162 18.94 -3.85 27.14
C ALA A 162 17.49 -3.49 26.79
N LEU A 163 17.21 -3.29 25.50
CA LEU A 163 15.88 -2.97 24.99
C LEU A 163 14.89 -4.13 25.05
N SER A 164 15.36 -5.38 24.97
CA SER A 164 14.49 -6.56 25.04
C SER A 164 13.71 -6.67 26.36
N LYS A 165 14.21 -6.08 27.44
CA LYS A 165 13.52 -6.01 28.74
C LYS A 165 12.21 -5.21 28.69
N HIS A 166 12.05 -4.34 27.69
CA HIS A 166 10.83 -3.55 27.49
C HIS A 166 9.75 -4.30 26.69
N LEU A 167 10.04 -5.50 26.17
CA LEU A 167 9.04 -6.30 25.49
C LEU A 167 8.01 -6.87 26.48
N PRO A 168 6.73 -6.96 26.10
CA PRO A 168 5.73 -7.61 26.93
C PRO A 168 6.11 -9.08 27.16
N SER A 169 5.96 -9.55 28.41
CA SER A 169 6.24 -10.94 28.77
C SER A 169 5.39 -11.90 27.94
N SER A 170 5.94 -13.08 27.61
CA SER A 170 5.26 -14.12 26.83
C SER A 170 3.88 -14.47 27.40
N ASP A 171 3.74 -14.50 28.73
CA ASP A 171 2.47 -14.82 29.43
C ASP A 171 1.37 -13.79 29.18
N SER A 172 1.71 -12.56 28.82
CA SER A 172 0.72 -11.53 28.47
C SER A 172 0.21 -11.64 27.04
N MET A 173 0.92 -12.38 26.18
CA MET A 173 0.58 -12.59 24.76
C MET A 173 -0.01 -13.99 24.48
N SER A 174 -0.08 -14.88 25.48
CA SER A 174 -0.83 -16.11 25.34
C SER A 174 -2.31 -15.78 25.15
N LEU A 175 -2.76 -15.79 23.90
CA LEU A 175 -4.17 -15.87 23.58
C LEU A 175 -4.70 -17.08 24.35
N LYS A 176 -5.75 -16.89 25.15
CA LYS A 176 -6.50 -18.00 25.76
C LYS A 176 -7.21 -18.74 24.64
N VAL A 177 -6.45 -19.52 23.87
CA VAL A 177 -6.94 -20.40 22.83
C VAL A 177 -7.30 -21.69 23.53
N ASP A 178 -8.60 -21.90 23.69
CA ASP A 178 -9.14 -23.17 24.14
C ASP A 178 -8.99 -24.17 22.99
N VAL A 179 -7.91 -24.94 23.05
CA VAL A 179 -7.56 -25.95 22.04
C VAL A 179 -8.66 -27.00 21.93
N GLU A 180 -9.25 -27.41 23.05
CA GLU A 180 -10.33 -28.40 23.08
C GLU A 180 -11.60 -27.86 22.42
N ALA A 181 -11.96 -26.60 22.65
CA ALA A 181 -13.11 -25.99 21.98
C ALA A 181 -12.89 -25.81 20.46
N LEU A 182 -11.64 -25.58 20.02
CA LEU A 182 -11.29 -25.48 18.60
C LEU A 182 -11.35 -26.83 17.90
N GLU A 183 -10.81 -27.88 18.52
CA GLU A 183 -10.82 -29.25 18.01
C GLU A 183 -12.24 -29.83 17.97
N ASN A 184 -13.10 -29.46 18.92
CA ASN A 184 -14.51 -29.87 18.95
C ASN A 184 -15.45 -28.94 18.17
N SER A 185 -14.94 -27.83 17.61
CA SER A 185 -15.75 -26.97 16.76
C SER A 185 -15.97 -27.64 15.40
N PRO A 186 -17.22 -27.79 14.93
CA PRO A 186 -17.48 -28.32 13.59
C PRO A 186 -16.82 -27.37 12.58
N GLY A 187 -15.82 -27.90 11.88
CA GLY A 187 -14.74 -27.15 11.24
C GLY A 187 -15.12 -25.83 10.57
N ALA A 188 -14.20 -24.87 10.69
CA ALA A 188 -14.20 -23.61 9.95
C ALA A 188 -14.18 -23.87 8.44
N THR A 189 -15.36 -24.03 7.86
CA THR A 189 -15.55 -23.81 6.43
C THR A 189 -15.17 -22.35 6.15
N TYR A 190 -14.21 -22.15 5.24
CA TYR A 190 -13.72 -20.85 4.81
C TYR A 190 -14.88 -19.89 4.51
N ILE A 191 -15.13 -18.94 5.41
CA ILE A 191 -16.00 -17.79 5.14
C ILE A 191 -15.09 -16.66 4.70
N TRP A 192 -14.91 -16.50 3.38
CA TRP A 192 -14.39 -15.25 2.83
C TRP A 192 -15.39 -14.13 3.14
N LYS A 193 -15.08 -13.28 4.12
CA LYS A 193 -15.81 -12.03 4.34
C LYS A 193 -14.85 -10.87 4.50
N GLY A 194 -14.63 -10.18 3.39
CA GLY A 194 -14.45 -8.73 3.43
C GLY A 194 -15.69 -8.08 4.03
N GLY A 195 -15.50 -7.21 5.03
CA GLY A 195 -16.60 -6.52 5.68
C GLY A 195 -16.20 -5.88 7.00
N LYS A 196 -15.57 -4.70 6.88
CA LYS A 196 -15.55 -3.57 7.84
C LYS A 196 -15.86 -3.89 9.31
N VAL A 197 -14.79 -3.83 10.11
CA VAL A 197 -14.85 -3.62 11.55
C VAL A 197 -15.45 -2.23 11.81
N THR A 198 -16.61 -2.18 12.45
CA THR A 198 -17.05 -1.01 13.22
C THR A 198 -17.12 -1.40 14.68
N ARG A 199 -16.30 -0.71 15.45
CA ARG A 199 -16.08 -0.81 16.89
C ARG A 199 -17.23 -0.09 17.60
N ASP A 200 -17.87 -0.72 18.58
CA ASP A 200 -18.14 -0.09 19.88
C ASP A 200 -18.80 -1.01 20.93
N SER A 201 -18.32 -0.81 22.17
CA SER A 201 -19.00 -0.96 23.47
C SER A 201 -19.28 -2.35 24.09
N GLN A 202 -18.43 -2.68 25.07
CA GLN A 202 -18.64 -3.29 26.42
C GLN A 202 -19.88 -4.16 26.77
N PRO A 203 -19.72 -5.09 27.75
CA PRO A 203 -20.54 -6.29 27.91
C PRO A 203 -21.80 -6.05 28.74
N LYS A 204 -22.91 -6.68 28.33
CA LYS A 204 -24.09 -6.85 29.19
C LYS A 204 -24.55 -8.30 29.25
N GLU A 205 -24.95 -8.61 30.46
CA GLU A 205 -25.42 -9.86 31.03
C GLU A 205 -26.46 -10.62 30.21
N GLN A 206 -26.36 -11.95 30.34
CA GLN A 206 -27.41 -12.95 30.31
C GLN A 206 -28.83 -12.48 29.98
N GLY A 207 -29.31 -12.91 28.81
CA GLY A 207 -30.72 -12.99 28.50
C GLY A 207 -30.92 -13.97 27.35
N LYS A 208 -31.66 -15.07 27.61
CA LYS A 208 -32.03 -16.07 26.61
C LYS A 208 -32.68 -15.40 25.40
N GLY A 209 -31.93 -15.27 24.31
CA GLY A 209 -32.38 -14.70 23.05
C GLY A 209 -32.98 -15.78 22.15
N ASP A 210 -34.30 -15.69 21.96
CA ASP A 210 -35.09 -16.44 21.00
C ASP A 210 -34.37 -16.60 19.65
N LEU A 211 -34.24 -17.85 19.18
CA LEU A 211 -33.74 -18.15 17.84
C LEU A 211 -34.71 -17.50 16.84
N LYS A 212 -34.30 -16.39 16.23
CA LYS A 212 -35.06 -15.74 15.15
C LYS A 212 -35.38 -16.78 14.08
N LYS A 213 -36.63 -17.27 14.06
CA LYS A 213 -37.14 -18.13 13.00
C LYS A 213 -36.92 -17.42 11.67
N LYS A 214 -36.14 -18.02 10.78
CA LYS A 214 -35.97 -17.50 9.42
C LYS A 214 -37.36 -17.44 8.78
N LYS A 215 -37.78 -16.24 8.37
CA LYS A 215 -39.03 -16.07 7.63
C LYS A 215 -38.95 -16.92 6.37
N LYS A 216 -39.90 -17.85 6.18
CA LYS A 216 -40.01 -18.58 4.91
C LYS A 216 -40.24 -17.52 3.81
N GLY A 217 -39.35 -17.48 2.82
CA GLY A 217 -39.52 -16.58 1.67
C GLY A 217 -40.86 -16.82 1.00
N LYS A 218 -41.44 -15.78 0.38
CA LYS A 218 -42.69 -15.94 -0.37
C LYS A 218 -42.49 -17.01 -1.45
N LEU A 219 -43.31 -18.05 -1.42
CA LEU A 219 -43.31 -19.08 -2.45
C LEU A 219 -43.69 -18.45 -3.80
N PRO A 220 -43.13 -18.93 -4.93
CA PRO A 220 -43.52 -18.49 -6.26
C PRO A 220 -45.04 -18.62 -6.44
N LYS A 221 -45.62 -17.72 -7.23
CA LYS A 221 -47.09 -17.62 -7.43
C LYS A 221 -47.72 -18.88 -8.05
N ASN A 222 -46.91 -19.78 -8.59
CA ASN A 222 -47.31 -21.02 -9.27
C ASN A 222 -46.81 -22.27 -8.52
N TYR A 223 -46.84 -22.25 -7.19
CA TYR A 223 -46.48 -23.39 -6.36
C TYR A 223 -47.70 -24.28 -6.14
N ASP A 224 -47.68 -25.49 -6.70
CA ASP A 224 -48.64 -26.55 -6.37
C ASP A 224 -48.00 -27.48 -5.33
N PRO A 225 -48.51 -27.54 -4.08
CA PRO A 225 -47.95 -28.39 -3.02
C PRO A 225 -48.03 -29.90 -3.30
N LYS A 226 -48.81 -30.33 -4.29
CA LYS A 226 -48.98 -31.76 -4.64
C LYS A 226 -47.96 -32.25 -5.67
N VAL A 227 -47.26 -31.34 -6.34
CA VAL A 227 -46.30 -31.68 -7.39
C VAL A 227 -44.90 -31.58 -6.82
N THR A 228 -44.11 -32.64 -6.97
CA THR A 228 -42.68 -32.61 -6.62
C THR A 228 -41.99 -31.54 -7.47
N PRO A 229 -41.27 -30.57 -6.85
CA PRO A 229 -40.54 -29.57 -7.60
C PRO A 229 -39.58 -30.23 -8.60
N ASP A 230 -39.46 -29.61 -9.77
CA ASP A 230 -38.58 -30.07 -10.85
C ASP A 230 -37.14 -30.34 -10.32
N PRO A 231 -36.61 -31.57 -10.45
CA PRO A 231 -35.30 -31.95 -9.95
C PRO A 231 -34.15 -31.17 -10.61
N GLU A 232 -34.37 -30.57 -11.79
CA GLU A 232 -33.33 -29.81 -12.50
C GLU A 232 -33.33 -28.32 -12.15
N ARG A 233 -34.26 -27.86 -11.30
CA ARG A 233 -34.45 -26.43 -10.98
C ARG A 233 -33.24 -25.76 -10.34
N TRP A 234 -32.47 -26.51 -9.56
CA TRP A 234 -31.25 -26.04 -8.88
C TRP A 234 -29.98 -26.41 -9.64
N LEU A 235 -30.08 -27.10 -10.78
CA LEU A 235 -28.91 -27.43 -11.59
C LEU A 235 -28.41 -26.17 -12.33
N PRO A 236 -27.09 -26.04 -12.52
CA PRO A 236 -26.54 -25.07 -13.44
C PRO A 236 -27.16 -25.23 -14.84
N MET A 237 -27.49 -24.12 -15.51
CA MET A 237 -28.18 -24.11 -16.82
C MET A 237 -27.59 -25.07 -17.86
N ARG A 238 -26.28 -25.35 -17.81
CA ARG A 238 -25.60 -26.26 -18.76
C ARG A 238 -25.90 -27.73 -18.52
N GLU A 239 -26.32 -28.08 -17.30
CA GLU A 239 -26.61 -29.44 -16.84
C GLU A 239 -28.11 -29.74 -16.89
N CYS A 240 -28.95 -28.76 -17.22
CA CYS A 240 -30.38 -28.97 -17.43
C CYS A 240 -30.63 -29.72 -18.76
N SER A 241 -31.55 -30.67 -18.76
CA SER A 241 -31.93 -31.51 -19.91
C SER A 241 -32.41 -30.71 -21.14
N PHE A 242 -32.98 -29.52 -20.92
CA PHE A 242 -33.44 -28.62 -21.98
C PHE A 242 -32.34 -27.71 -22.55
N TYR A 243 -31.09 -27.83 -22.08
CA TYR A 243 -29.99 -27.02 -22.56
C TYR A 243 -29.53 -27.46 -23.94
N LEU A 244 -29.88 -26.68 -24.97
CA LEU A 244 -29.54 -26.96 -26.37
C LEU A 244 -28.20 -26.36 -26.83
N GLY A 245 -27.33 -25.99 -25.88
CA GLY A 245 -26.04 -25.36 -26.18
C GLY A 245 -26.18 -23.91 -26.68
N LYS A 246 -25.07 -23.16 -26.68
CA LYS A 246 -25.01 -21.88 -27.41
C LYS A 246 -24.83 -22.21 -28.89
N LYS A 247 -25.80 -21.83 -29.72
CA LYS A 247 -25.67 -21.89 -31.18
C LYS A 247 -24.52 -20.98 -31.59
N GLU A 248 -23.44 -21.55 -32.12
CA GLU A 248 -22.34 -20.76 -32.70
C GLU A 248 -22.90 -19.92 -33.85
N ARG A 249 -22.46 -18.67 -33.92
CA ARG A 249 -22.91 -17.67 -34.88
C ARG A 249 -21.73 -17.24 -35.73
#